data_AF-A0A3B5ALJ7-F1
#
_entry.id   AF-A0A3B5ALJ7-F1
#
_cell.length_a   1.000
_cell.length_b   1.000
_cell.length_c   1.000
_cell.angle_alpha   90.00
_cell.angle_beta   90.00
_cell.angle_gamma   90.00
#
_symmetry.space_group_name_H-M   'P 1'
#
loop_
_entity.id
_entity.type
_entity.pdbx_description
1 polymer ?
#
loop_
_entity_poly.entity_id
_entity_poly.type
_entity_poly.pdbx_seq_one_letter_code
_entity_poly.pdbx_strand_id
1 'polypeptide(L)'
;MNTAHKNKEKEDDDVPVDAESDFQHEEVFQEDEWSLTQGEEYVESAVKAIQDRAIKKQNSSSTQKPPAVSDFLRGFLFQTGMTETLNCFQSEWTEMIQKGLVDADGVDVVPDVYTENQRLERELKNARREKEECRQAVSVAAETMVRAQKARDLHRLQHKRVVQEKNRLIEEMRKVEVQYDGSELALKRMSEKYQAVSRQVVLGALALGQESRQSTEHDSPFCGGEEGSMDKTGEPSVRERPVTQPRPPASPRRPGRQNRVQSVKANVP
;
A
#
# COMPACT_ATOMS: atom_id res chain seq x y z
N MET A 1 -41.78 16.81 -58.80
CA MET A 1 -42.48 15.72 -58.10
C MET A 1 -41.99 15.81 -56.66
N ASN A 2 -42.63 16.55 -55.74
CA ASN A 2 -43.96 16.34 -55.12
C ASN A 2 -44.02 14.92 -54.51
N THR A 3 -44.27 14.68 -53.20
CA THR A 3 -44.98 15.42 -52.11
C THR A 3 -44.25 15.19 -50.75
N ALA A 4 -44.25 16.04 -49.69
CA ALA A 4 -45.33 16.53 -48.80
C ALA A 4 -46.19 15.40 -48.18
N HIS A 5 -46.56 15.30 -46.89
CA HIS A 5 -46.60 16.17 -45.68
C HIS A 5 -46.25 15.33 -44.40
N LYS A 6 -45.54 15.83 -43.37
CA LYS A 6 -46.01 16.52 -42.13
C LYS A 6 -47.19 15.85 -41.38
N ASN A 7 -46.96 15.48 -40.11
CA ASN A 7 -47.91 15.61 -38.98
C ASN A 7 -47.16 15.64 -37.62
N LYS A 8 -47.74 16.29 -36.61
CA LYS A 8 -47.13 16.62 -35.30
C LYS A 8 -48.21 16.85 -34.24
N GLU A 9 -48.14 16.11 -33.14
CA GLU A 9 -48.82 16.22 -31.82
C GLU A 9 -48.09 15.17 -30.94
N LYS A 10 -47.51 15.37 -29.74
CA LYS A 10 -47.49 16.42 -28.69
C LYS A 10 -48.60 16.36 -27.63
N GLU A 11 -48.32 15.64 -26.54
CA GLU A 11 -48.51 15.94 -25.09
C GLU A 11 -47.97 14.68 -24.36
N ASP A 12 -46.92 14.73 -23.54
CA ASP A 12 -46.73 15.43 -22.25
C ASP A 12 -47.52 14.75 -21.10
N ASP A 13 -46.86 13.85 -20.35
CA ASP A 13 -47.26 13.51 -18.96
C ASP A 13 -46.03 13.08 -18.12
N ASP A 14 -45.99 13.53 -16.87
CA ASP A 14 -44.79 13.60 -16.00
C ASP A 14 -44.71 12.43 -15.00
N VAL A 15 -43.61 11.67 -15.00
CA VAL A 15 -43.13 10.92 -13.81
C VAL A 15 -41.60 10.99 -13.78
N PRO A 16 -40.97 11.43 -12.67
CA PRO A 16 -39.56 11.80 -12.70
C PRO A 16 -38.63 10.59 -12.78
N VAL A 17 -37.60 10.73 -13.63
CA VAL A 17 -36.40 9.89 -13.58
C VAL A 17 -35.74 10.11 -12.22
N ASP A 18 -35.74 9.08 -11.38
CA ASP A 18 -35.07 9.12 -10.08
C ASP A 18 -33.59 9.45 -10.28
N ALA A 19 -33.09 10.39 -9.47
CA ALA A 19 -31.99 11.24 -9.87
C ALA A 19 -30.72 10.43 -10.18
N GLU A 20 -30.12 10.69 -11.35
CA GLU A 20 -28.69 10.45 -11.52
C GLU A 20 -27.98 11.21 -10.40
N SER A 21 -27.50 10.47 -9.40
CA SER A 21 -26.71 11.03 -8.33
C SER A 21 -25.34 11.38 -8.91
N ASP A 22 -25.27 12.59 -9.49
CA ASP A 22 -24.05 13.30 -9.82
C ASP A 22 -23.29 13.58 -8.52
N PHE A 23 -22.68 12.52 -7.97
CA PHE A 23 -21.66 12.61 -6.96
C PHE A 23 -20.45 13.26 -7.63
N GLN A 24 -20.50 14.59 -7.73
CA GLN A 24 -19.33 15.41 -7.95
C GLN A 24 -18.31 14.98 -6.90
N HIS A 25 -17.29 14.26 -7.39
CA HIS A 25 -16.15 13.93 -6.59
C HIS A 25 -15.39 15.22 -6.38
N GLU A 26 -15.74 15.92 -5.30
CA GLU A 26 -14.83 16.83 -4.61
C GLU A 26 -13.58 15.99 -4.28
N GLU A 27 -12.60 16.02 -5.21
CA GLU A 27 -11.25 15.57 -4.93
C GLU A 27 -10.70 16.54 -3.90
N VAL A 28 -11.03 16.29 -2.63
CA VAL A 28 -10.30 16.86 -1.51
C VAL A 28 -8.91 16.29 -1.64
N PHE A 29 -8.05 17.03 -2.33
CA PHE A 29 -6.61 17.00 -2.16
C PHE A 29 -6.35 17.32 -0.69
N GLN A 30 -6.45 16.30 0.16
CA GLN A 30 -5.59 16.24 1.32
C GLN A 30 -4.19 16.17 0.71
N GLU A 31 -3.54 17.34 0.72
CA GLU A 31 -2.12 17.47 0.50
C GLU A 31 -1.45 16.66 1.62
N ASP A 32 -1.25 15.37 1.36
CA ASP A 32 -0.26 14.57 2.05
C ASP A 32 1.09 15.25 1.77
N GLU A 33 1.44 16.23 2.61
CA GLU A 33 2.79 16.80 2.77
C GLU A 33 3.72 15.69 3.31
N TRP A 34 3.85 14.60 2.57
CA TRP A 34 4.84 13.55 2.81
C TRP A 34 6.21 14.08 2.35
N SER A 35 6.78 14.94 3.18
CA SER A 35 8.19 15.41 3.21
C SER A 35 9.03 15.07 1.98
N LEU A 36 8.85 15.85 0.91
CA LEU A 36 9.68 15.80 -0.31
C LEU A 36 11.18 15.97 -0.01
N THR A 37 11.49 16.70 1.07
CA THR A 37 12.84 17.01 1.56
C THR A 37 13.76 15.79 1.73
N GLN A 38 13.25 14.63 2.15
CA GLN A 38 14.08 13.43 2.30
C GLN A 38 14.45 12.77 0.95
N GLY A 39 13.64 12.98 -0.09
CA GLY A 39 13.94 12.52 -1.44
C GLY A 39 14.94 13.42 -2.18
N GLU A 40 14.83 14.73 -1.97
CA GLU A 40 15.65 15.75 -2.64
C GLU A 40 17.14 15.64 -2.28
N GLU A 41 17.48 15.49 -0.99
CA GLU A 41 18.87 15.31 -0.51
C GLU A 41 19.56 14.08 -1.15
N TYR A 42 18.80 13.00 -1.39
CA TYR A 42 19.33 11.78 -2.02
C TYR A 42 19.60 11.98 -3.52
N VAL A 43 18.73 12.72 -4.22
CA VAL A 43 18.93 13.07 -5.63
C VAL A 43 20.14 13.98 -5.80
N GLU A 44 20.28 15.00 -4.95
CA GLU A 44 21.40 15.95 -5.01
C GLU A 44 22.75 15.26 -4.74
N SER A 45 22.78 14.35 -3.76
CA SER A 45 23.94 13.49 -3.47
C SER A 45 24.30 12.56 -4.64
N ALA A 46 23.30 11.98 -5.32
CA ALA A 46 23.52 11.12 -6.48
C ALA A 46 24.07 11.90 -7.69
N VAL A 47 23.55 13.10 -7.96
CA VAL A 47 24.04 13.99 -9.02
C VAL A 47 25.51 14.37 -8.76
N LYS A 48 25.85 14.75 -7.53
CA LYS A 48 27.23 15.07 -7.15
C LYS A 48 28.18 13.88 -7.34
N ALA A 49 27.78 12.67 -6.93
CA ALA A 49 28.58 11.46 -7.12
C ALA A 49 28.82 11.12 -8.61
N ILE A 50 27.85 11.40 -9.49
CA ILE A 50 28.01 11.26 -10.95
C ILE A 50 29.00 12.29 -11.48
N GLN A 51 28.92 13.55 -11.01
CA GLN A 51 29.82 14.63 -11.41
C GLN A 51 31.27 14.38 -10.97
N ASP A 52 31.48 13.97 -9.71
CA ASP A 52 32.79 13.59 -9.18
C ASP A 52 33.41 12.41 -9.94
N ARG A 53 32.58 11.42 -10.34
CA ARG A 53 33.02 10.30 -11.19
C ARG A 53 33.41 10.77 -12.60
N ALA A 54 32.70 11.74 -13.18
CA ALA A 54 33.03 12.31 -14.48
C ALA A 54 34.36 13.07 -14.47
N ILE A 55 34.56 13.95 -13.46
CA ILE A 55 35.81 14.69 -13.26
C ILE A 55 37.00 13.73 -13.09
N LYS A 56 36.82 12.67 -12.27
CA LYS A 56 37.85 11.64 -12.05
C LYS A 56 38.17 10.81 -13.31
N LYS A 57 37.23 10.68 -14.26
CA LYS A 57 37.42 9.98 -15.55
C LYS A 57 38.20 10.83 -16.57
N GLN A 58 38.20 12.17 -16.44
CA GLN A 58 38.99 13.06 -17.31
C GLN A 58 40.45 13.19 -16.87
N ASN A 59 40.72 13.28 -15.56
CA ASN A 59 42.07 13.52 -15.03
C ASN A 59 43.05 12.33 -15.21
N SER A 60 42.61 11.19 -15.76
CA SER A 60 43.43 10.01 -16.00
C SER A 60 43.91 9.85 -17.45
N SER A 61 43.77 10.87 -18.30
CA SER A 61 44.33 10.86 -19.66
C SER A 61 45.85 11.04 -19.63
N SER A 62 46.59 10.02 -19.18
CA SER A 62 48.05 10.03 -19.22
C SER A 62 48.52 10.11 -20.67
N THR A 63 49.36 11.09 -21.00
CA THR A 63 50.05 11.18 -22.29
C THR A 63 51.01 10.01 -22.43
N GLN A 64 50.54 8.91 -23.01
CA GLN A 64 51.32 7.69 -23.23
C GLN A 64 52.35 7.99 -24.32
N LYS A 65 53.65 7.95 -23.99
CA LYS A 65 54.71 7.86 -25.01
C LYS A 65 54.40 6.62 -25.86
N PRO A 66 54.38 6.71 -27.20
CA PRO A 66 54.00 5.58 -28.04
C PRO A 66 54.94 4.38 -27.78
N PRO A 67 54.41 3.14 -27.72
CA PRO A 67 55.22 1.97 -27.37
C PRO A 67 56.33 1.68 -28.37
N ALA A 68 57.39 1.02 -27.93
CA ALA A 68 58.35 0.39 -28.83
C ALA A 68 57.67 -0.76 -29.60
N VAL A 69 58.08 -1.01 -30.84
CA VAL A 69 57.51 -2.10 -31.66
C VAL A 69 57.63 -3.48 -30.99
N SER A 70 58.67 -3.72 -30.19
CA SER A 70 58.86 -4.95 -29.40
C SER A 70 57.78 -5.16 -28.32
N ASP A 71 57.39 -4.11 -27.61
CA ASP A 71 56.31 -4.15 -26.62
C ASP A 71 54.95 -4.33 -27.28
N PHE A 72 54.73 -3.70 -28.45
CA PHE A 72 53.53 -3.91 -29.25
C PHE A 72 53.42 -5.35 -29.75
N LEU A 73 54.48 -5.93 -30.33
CA LEU A 73 54.47 -7.33 -30.78
C LEU A 73 54.18 -8.30 -29.62
N ARG A 74 54.79 -8.06 -28.44
CA ARG A 74 54.49 -8.81 -27.21
C ARG A 74 53.01 -8.69 -26.81
N GLY A 75 52.45 -7.48 -26.83
CA GLY A 75 51.04 -7.22 -26.53
C GLY A 75 50.08 -7.83 -27.56
N PHE A 76 50.44 -7.79 -28.85
CA PHE A 76 49.66 -8.37 -29.94
C PHE A 76 49.59 -9.89 -29.84
N LEU A 77 50.74 -10.58 -29.76
CA LEU A 77 50.81 -12.04 -29.65
C LEU A 77 50.11 -12.55 -28.38
N PHE A 78 50.15 -11.77 -27.29
CA PHE A 78 49.38 -12.07 -26.09
C PHE A 78 47.86 -11.89 -26.30
N GLN A 79 47.42 -10.79 -26.92
CA GLN A 79 45.99 -10.52 -27.18
C GLN A 79 45.37 -11.48 -28.21
N THR A 80 46.14 -11.96 -29.18
CA THR A 80 45.69 -12.95 -30.17
C THR A 80 45.81 -14.39 -29.67
N GLY A 81 46.40 -14.63 -28.51
CA GLY A 81 46.56 -15.96 -27.90
C GLY A 81 47.69 -16.81 -28.49
N MET A 82 48.62 -16.21 -29.23
CA MET A 82 49.77 -16.87 -29.86
C MET A 82 50.92 -17.09 -28.84
N THR A 83 50.65 -17.83 -27.77
CA THR A 83 51.54 -17.98 -26.61
C THR A 83 52.87 -18.68 -26.91
N GLU A 84 52.89 -19.69 -27.80
CA GLU A 84 54.12 -20.37 -28.20
C GLU A 84 55.02 -19.45 -29.03
N THR A 85 54.45 -18.78 -30.04
CA THR A 85 55.13 -17.76 -30.85
C THR A 85 55.68 -16.63 -29.97
N LEU A 86 54.91 -16.22 -28.95
CA LEU A 86 55.34 -15.22 -27.97
C LEU A 86 56.55 -15.67 -27.14
N ASN A 87 56.60 -16.94 -26.73
CA ASN A 87 57.75 -17.49 -26.00
C ASN A 87 59.01 -17.58 -26.88
N CYS A 88 58.89 -18.05 -28.13
CA CYS A 88 60.01 -18.06 -29.08
C CYS A 88 60.53 -16.63 -29.30
N PHE A 89 59.63 -15.69 -29.62
CA PHE A 89 59.97 -14.28 -29.80
C PHE A 89 60.69 -13.68 -28.59
N GLN A 90 60.21 -13.89 -27.36
CA GLN A 90 60.88 -13.40 -26.15
C GLN A 90 62.28 -14.00 -25.97
N SER A 91 62.44 -15.29 -26.29
CA SER A 91 63.72 -16.00 -26.17
C SER A 91 64.74 -15.45 -27.16
N GLU A 92 64.39 -15.42 -28.45
CA GLU A 92 65.24 -14.93 -29.55
C GLU A 92 65.57 -13.44 -29.38
N TRP A 93 64.60 -12.62 -28.96
CA TRP A 93 64.80 -11.20 -28.72
C TRP A 93 65.79 -10.94 -27.57
N THR A 94 65.68 -11.72 -26.49
CA THR A 94 66.63 -11.64 -25.36
C THR A 94 68.03 -12.07 -25.78
N GLU A 95 68.14 -13.13 -26.57
CA GLU A 95 69.41 -13.62 -27.12
C GLU A 95 70.08 -12.60 -28.05
N MET A 96 69.29 -11.93 -28.92
CA MET A 96 69.82 -10.89 -29.81
C MET A 96 70.29 -9.63 -29.06
N ILE A 97 69.60 -9.22 -27.99
CA ILE A 97 70.07 -8.14 -27.10
C ILE A 97 71.38 -8.54 -26.41
N GLN A 98 71.47 -9.76 -25.86
CA GLN A 98 72.70 -10.24 -25.19
C GLN A 98 73.90 -10.33 -26.13
N LYS A 99 73.67 -10.61 -27.41
CA LYS A 99 74.69 -10.63 -28.46
C LYS A 99 75.03 -9.23 -29.01
N GLY A 100 74.35 -8.18 -28.58
CA GLY A 100 74.52 -6.81 -29.09
C GLY A 100 74.13 -6.65 -30.57
N LEU A 101 73.30 -7.56 -31.10
CA LEU A 101 72.91 -7.59 -32.51
C LEU A 101 71.73 -6.65 -32.83
N VAL A 102 71.01 -6.23 -31.79
CA VAL A 102 69.89 -5.29 -31.83
C VAL A 102 70.12 -4.24 -30.75
N ASP A 103 70.03 -2.96 -31.13
CA ASP A 103 69.97 -1.87 -30.17
C ASP A 103 68.59 -1.84 -29.51
N ALA A 104 68.55 -2.01 -28.19
CA ALA A 104 67.32 -2.02 -27.42
C ALA A 104 66.63 -0.63 -27.38
N ASP A 105 67.42 0.46 -27.50
CA ASP A 105 66.92 1.83 -27.49
C ASP A 105 66.62 2.37 -28.90
N GLY A 106 67.13 1.69 -29.94
CA GLY A 106 67.00 2.06 -31.36
C GLY A 106 65.82 1.43 -32.11
N VAL A 107 64.93 0.70 -31.43
CA VAL A 107 63.75 0.08 -32.04
C VAL A 107 62.71 1.15 -32.41
N ASP A 108 62.28 1.15 -33.67
CA ASP A 108 61.26 2.09 -34.16
C ASP A 108 60.00 2.11 -33.29
N VAL A 109 59.39 3.30 -33.25
CA VAL A 109 58.15 3.59 -32.53
C VAL A 109 56.96 3.02 -33.30
N VAL A 110 55.98 2.45 -32.59
CA VAL A 110 54.74 1.95 -33.21
C VAL A 110 53.99 3.09 -33.90
N PRO A 111 53.61 2.95 -35.19
CA PRO A 111 52.87 4.00 -35.90
C PRO A 111 51.58 4.39 -35.17
N ASP A 112 51.38 5.68 -34.96
CA ASP A 112 50.29 6.25 -34.13
C ASP A 112 48.90 5.73 -34.52
N VAL A 113 48.67 5.47 -35.82
CA VAL A 113 47.42 4.93 -36.36
C VAL A 113 47.02 3.59 -35.71
N TYR A 114 47.99 2.73 -35.39
CA TYR A 114 47.69 1.45 -34.73
C TYR A 114 47.30 1.65 -33.26
N THR A 115 48.09 2.45 -32.54
CA THR A 115 47.82 2.82 -31.13
C THR A 115 46.45 3.47 -30.98
N GLU A 116 46.09 4.34 -31.93
CA GLU A 116 44.79 5.00 -31.99
C GLU A 116 43.66 4.03 -32.31
N ASN A 117 43.81 3.12 -33.29
CA ASN A 117 42.81 2.08 -33.54
C ASN A 117 42.57 1.22 -32.29
N GLN A 118 43.62 0.79 -31.59
CA GLN A 118 43.47 0.02 -30.34
C GLN A 118 42.81 0.84 -29.21
N ARG A 119 42.97 2.18 -29.20
CA ARG A 119 42.23 3.08 -28.31
C ARG A 119 40.74 3.12 -28.66
N LEU A 120 40.43 3.35 -29.94
CA LEU A 120 39.06 3.42 -30.46
C LEU A 120 38.32 2.10 -30.27
N GLU A 121 38.96 0.95 -30.46
CA GLU A 121 38.37 -0.37 -30.19
C GLU A 121 38.00 -0.56 -28.71
N ARG A 122 38.88 -0.13 -27.79
CA ARG A 122 38.61 -0.16 -26.34
C ARG A 122 37.44 0.76 -25.97
N GLU A 123 37.40 1.96 -26.54
CA GLU A 123 36.31 2.92 -26.32
C GLU A 123 34.98 2.41 -26.88
N LEU A 124 34.98 1.87 -28.10
CA LEU A 124 33.80 1.26 -28.74
C LEU A 124 33.30 0.04 -27.95
N LYS A 125 34.20 -0.81 -27.43
CA LYS A 125 33.83 -1.94 -26.55
C LYS A 125 33.22 -1.46 -25.23
N ASN A 126 33.76 -0.39 -24.64
CA ASN A 126 33.24 0.20 -23.41
C ASN A 126 31.89 0.88 -23.65
N ALA A 127 31.74 1.69 -24.69
CA ALA A 127 30.48 2.34 -25.06
C ALA A 127 29.36 1.34 -25.36
N ARG A 128 29.67 0.21 -26.02
CA ARG A 128 28.71 -0.90 -26.22
C ARG A 128 28.27 -1.52 -24.90
N ARG A 129 29.17 -1.66 -23.93
CA ARG A 129 28.87 -2.17 -22.58
C ARG A 129 28.01 -1.18 -21.78
N GLU A 130 28.44 0.07 -21.69
CA GLU A 130 27.71 1.15 -20.99
C GLU A 130 26.29 1.33 -21.59
N LYS A 131 26.13 1.21 -22.91
CA LYS A 131 24.82 1.19 -23.58
C LYS A 131 23.94 0.01 -23.13
N GLU A 132 24.51 -1.19 -23.02
CA GLU A 132 23.76 -2.38 -22.63
C GLU A 132 23.36 -2.35 -21.15
N GLU A 133 24.27 -1.92 -20.27
CA GLU A 133 23.98 -1.67 -18.85
C GLU A 133 22.86 -0.64 -18.69
N CYS A 134 22.91 0.46 -19.44
CA CYS A 134 21.85 1.48 -19.48
C CYS A 134 20.51 0.90 -19.98
N ARG A 135 20.51 0.10 -21.04
CA ARG A 135 19.31 -0.56 -21.58
C ARG A 135 18.65 -1.46 -20.53
N GLN A 136 19.44 -2.22 -19.78
CA GLN A 136 18.96 -3.10 -18.71
C GLN A 136 18.40 -2.28 -17.53
N ALA A 137 19.09 -1.22 -17.10
CA ALA A 137 18.62 -0.32 -16.05
C ALA A 137 17.28 0.35 -16.42
N VAL A 138 17.12 0.82 -17.66
CA VAL A 138 15.86 1.39 -18.18
C VAL A 138 14.74 0.35 -18.17
N SER A 139 15.01 -0.90 -18.54
CA SER A 139 14.01 -1.98 -18.49
C SER A 139 13.52 -2.24 -17.06
N VAL A 140 14.44 -2.35 -16.09
CA VAL A 140 14.11 -2.57 -14.67
C VAL A 140 13.35 -1.38 -14.08
N ALA A 141 13.73 -0.15 -14.45
CA ALA A 141 13.03 1.07 -14.04
C ALA A 141 11.60 1.11 -14.62
N ALA A 142 11.42 0.81 -15.91
CA ALA A 142 10.11 0.78 -16.56
C ALA A 142 9.17 -0.26 -15.94
N GLU A 143 9.65 -1.49 -15.68
CA GLU A 143 8.86 -2.49 -14.97
C GLU A 143 8.46 -2.03 -13.56
N THR A 144 9.38 -1.40 -12.83
CA THR A 144 9.16 -0.93 -11.46
C THR A 144 8.15 0.21 -11.43
N MET A 145 8.21 1.12 -12.41
CA MET A 145 7.22 2.18 -12.61
C MET A 145 5.82 1.59 -12.89
N VAL A 146 5.71 0.56 -13.74
CA VAL A 146 4.43 -0.13 -14.01
C VAL A 146 3.90 -0.83 -12.75
N ARG A 147 4.76 -1.42 -11.92
CA ARG A 147 4.37 -2.02 -10.63
C ARG A 147 3.87 -0.94 -9.65
N ALA A 148 4.58 0.19 -9.54
CA ALA A 148 4.19 1.32 -8.69
C ALA A 148 2.86 1.95 -9.14
N GLN A 149 2.65 2.14 -10.44
CA GLN A 149 1.40 2.64 -11.00
C GLN A 149 0.21 1.73 -10.62
N LYS A 150 0.35 0.41 -10.80
CA LYS A 150 -0.70 -0.56 -10.41
C LYS A 150 -1.01 -0.52 -8.91
N ALA A 151 0.00 -0.35 -8.06
CA ALA A 151 -0.19 -0.21 -6.61
C ALA A 151 -0.95 1.10 -6.27
N ARG A 152 -0.54 2.23 -6.84
CA ARG A 152 -1.24 3.53 -6.71
C ARG A 152 -2.70 3.44 -7.13
N ASP A 153 -2.96 2.82 -8.27
CA ASP A 153 -4.31 2.72 -8.85
C ASP A 153 -5.20 1.78 -8.01
N LEU A 154 -4.64 0.71 -7.44
CA LEU A 154 -5.31 -0.13 -6.44
C LEU A 154 -5.65 0.64 -5.16
N HIS A 155 -4.70 1.42 -4.61
CA HIS A 155 -4.95 2.24 -3.42
C HIS A 155 -6.03 3.30 -3.66
N ARG A 156 -6.02 3.97 -4.82
CA ARG A 156 -7.07 4.90 -5.23
C ARG A 156 -8.45 4.23 -5.29
N LEU A 157 -8.54 3.03 -5.88
CA LEU A 157 -9.79 2.28 -5.94
C LEU A 157 -10.27 1.80 -4.55
N GLN A 158 -9.35 1.35 -3.70
CA GLN A 158 -9.65 0.94 -2.32
C GLN A 158 -10.17 2.11 -1.49
N HIS A 159 -9.49 3.27 -1.54
CA HIS A 159 -9.92 4.47 -0.85
C HIS A 159 -11.33 4.90 -1.28
N LYS A 160 -11.62 4.93 -2.59
CA LYS A 160 -12.98 5.24 -3.10
C LYS A 160 -14.04 4.29 -2.53
N ARG A 161 -13.77 2.98 -2.48
CA ARG A 161 -14.69 1.99 -1.87
C ARG A 161 -14.90 2.24 -0.37
N VAL A 162 -13.82 2.46 0.39
CA VAL A 162 -13.90 2.74 1.84
C VAL A 162 -14.68 4.02 2.13
N VAL A 163 -14.52 5.07 1.32
CA VAL A 163 -15.31 6.31 1.45
C VAL A 163 -16.79 6.07 1.18
N GLN A 164 -17.12 5.28 0.15
CA GLN A 164 -18.51 4.89 -0.14
C GLN A 164 -19.14 4.08 1.01
N GLU A 165 -18.43 3.09 1.54
CA GLU A 165 -18.89 2.28 2.68
C GLU A 165 -19.04 3.12 3.95
N LYS A 166 -18.08 4.01 4.25
CA LYS A 166 -18.15 4.96 5.36
C LYS A 166 -19.39 5.86 5.25
N ASN A 167 -19.64 6.44 4.07
CA ASN A 167 -20.80 7.30 3.84
C ASN A 167 -22.12 6.54 3.98
N ARG A 168 -22.20 5.30 3.48
CA ARG A 168 -23.35 4.42 3.70
C ARG A 168 -23.60 4.14 5.18
N LEU A 169 -22.56 3.81 5.95
CA LEU A 169 -22.68 3.55 7.39
C LEU A 169 -23.10 4.78 8.19
N ILE A 170 -22.61 5.97 7.84
CA ILE A 170 -23.06 7.24 8.42
C ILE A 170 -24.57 7.43 8.20
N GLU A 171 -25.07 7.11 7.01
CA GLU A 171 -26.49 7.27 6.70
C GLU A 171 -27.38 6.26 7.43
N GLU A 172 -26.95 4.99 7.56
CA GLU A 172 -27.67 4.02 8.39
C GLU A 172 -27.63 4.40 9.89
N MET A 173 -26.53 4.97 10.38
CA MET A 173 -26.42 5.46 11.76
C MET A 173 -27.44 6.57 12.04
N ARG A 174 -27.56 7.57 11.14
CA ARG A 174 -28.58 8.65 11.24
C ARG A 174 -30.01 8.12 11.28
N LYS A 175 -30.34 7.10 10.46
CA LYS A 175 -31.67 6.47 10.48
C LYS A 175 -31.96 5.82 11.84
N VAL A 176 -30.96 5.17 12.44
CA VAL A 176 -31.08 4.57 13.78
C VAL A 176 -31.23 5.64 14.86
N GLU A 177 -30.48 6.75 14.79
CA GLU A 177 -30.61 7.90 15.71
C GLU A 177 -32.05 8.46 15.68
N VAL A 178 -32.60 8.74 14.49
CA VAL A 178 -33.99 9.23 14.34
C VAL A 178 -35.03 8.25 14.90
N GLN A 179 -34.83 6.93 14.72
CA GLN A 179 -35.70 5.92 15.30
C GLN A 179 -35.56 5.83 16.83
N TYR A 180 -34.36 6.03 17.36
CA TYR A 180 -34.09 6.04 18.79
C TYR A 180 -34.78 7.24 19.46
N ASP A 181 -34.65 8.45 18.91
CA ASP A 181 -35.29 9.66 19.43
C ASP A 181 -36.82 9.53 19.47
N GLY A 182 -37.41 8.97 18.40
CA GLY A 182 -38.84 8.67 18.36
C GLY A 182 -39.28 7.65 19.42
N SER A 183 -38.45 6.64 19.69
CA SER A 183 -38.69 5.62 20.70
C SER A 183 -38.53 6.16 22.13
N GLU A 184 -37.53 7.00 22.37
CA GLU A 184 -37.29 7.68 23.65
C GLU A 184 -38.47 8.59 24.01
N LEU A 185 -38.98 9.36 23.04
CA LEU A 185 -40.16 10.21 23.20
C LEU A 185 -41.44 9.40 23.46
N ALA A 186 -41.59 8.22 22.83
CA ALA A 186 -42.70 7.32 23.11
C ALA A 186 -42.64 6.74 24.54
N LEU A 187 -41.45 6.35 25.01
CA LEU A 187 -41.22 5.88 26.38
C LEU A 187 -41.52 6.97 27.43
N LYS A 188 -41.08 8.22 27.20
CA LYS A 188 -41.40 9.37 28.07
C LYS A 188 -42.91 9.55 28.24
N ARG A 189 -43.67 9.61 27.14
CA ARG A 189 -45.14 9.70 27.16
C ARG A 189 -45.82 8.53 27.89
N MET A 190 -45.29 7.32 27.76
CA MET A 190 -45.84 6.14 28.46
C MET A 190 -45.56 6.19 29.97
N SER A 191 -44.36 6.63 30.36
CA SER A 191 -43.98 6.85 31.76
C SER A 191 -44.84 7.93 32.43
N GLU A 192 -45.07 9.06 31.75
CA GLU A 192 -45.96 10.14 32.20
C GLU A 192 -47.39 9.64 32.44
N LYS A 193 -47.95 8.87 31.50
CA LYS A 193 -49.27 8.24 31.64
C LYS A 193 -49.32 7.27 32.81
N TYR A 194 -48.33 6.40 32.94
CA TYR A 194 -48.22 5.48 34.08
C TYR A 194 -48.21 6.25 35.41
N GLN A 195 -47.34 7.26 35.54
CA GLN A 195 -47.25 8.09 36.74
C GLN A 195 -48.56 8.85 37.04
N ALA A 196 -49.28 9.30 36.01
CA ALA A 196 -50.59 9.92 36.18
C ALA A 196 -51.63 8.94 36.73
N VAL A 197 -51.70 7.71 36.18
CA VAL A 197 -52.58 6.65 36.69
C VAL A 197 -52.19 6.24 38.11
N SER A 198 -50.90 6.06 38.42
CA SER A 198 -50.44 5.75 39.77
C SER A 198 -50.84 6.83 40.78
N ARG A 199 -50.73 8.12 40.42
CA ARG A 199 -51.21 9.23 41.26
C ARG A 199 -52.73 9.15 41.51
N GLN A 200 -53.52 8.88 40.47
CA GLN A 200 -54.98 8.73 40.61
C GLN A 200 -55.35 7.53 41.50
N VAL A 201 -54.69 6.38 41.35
CA VAL A 201 -54.91 5.19 42.17
C VAL A 201 -54.60 5.47 43.65
N VAL A 202 -53.49 6.16 43.95
CA VAL A 202 -53.14 6.54 45.33
C VAL A 202 -54.18 7.51 45.92
N LEU A 203 -54.61 8.53 45.16
CA LEU A 203 -55.65 9.46 45.61
C LEU A 203 -57.00 8.76 45.85
N GLY A 204 -57.40 7.85 44.96
CA GLY A 204 -58.63 7.07 45.12
C GLY A 204 -58.60 6.14 46.34
N ALA A 205 -57.46 5.47 46.60
CA ALA A 205 -57.28 4.65 47.78
C ALA A 205 -57.33 5.47 49.08
N LEU A 206 -56.77 6.69 49.09
CA LEU A 206 -56.87 7.60 50.23
C LEU A 206 -58.31 8.08 50.47
N ALA A 207 -59.06 8.42 49.41
CA ALA A 207 -60.46 8.83 49.53
C ALA A 207 -61.34 7.70 50.10
N LEU A 208 -61.23 6.47 49.57
CA LEU A 208 -61.95 5.30 50.09
C LEU A 208 -61.57 4.98 51.53
N GLY A 209 -60.29 5.17 51.90
CA GLY A 209 -59.80 5.00 53.27
C GLY A 209 -60.33 6.09 54.23
N GLN A 210 -60.55 7.31 53.76
CA GLN A 210 -61.18 8.39 54.52
C GLN A 210 -62.69 8.15 54.70
N GLU A 211 -63.39 7.74 53.65
CA GLU A 211 -64.81 7.38 53.69
C GLU A 211 -65.07 6.17 54.61
N SER A 212 -64.17 5.17 54.57
CA SER A 212 -64.20 4.04 55.51
C SER A 212 -63.96 4.47 56.97
N ARG A 213 -63.06 5.44 57.21
CA ARG A 213 -62.80 5.99 58.56
C ARG A 213 -63.96 6.82 59.10
N GLN A 214 -64.58 7.66 58.27
CA GLN A 214 -65.80 8.38 58.64
C GLN A 214 -66.96 7.42 58.93
N SER A 215 -66.96 6.24 58.30
CA SER A 215 -67.92 5.16 58.57
C SER A 215 -67.57 4.30 59.81
N THR A 216 -66.42 4.50 60.47
CA THR A 216 -65.99 3.72 61.66
C THR A 216 -65.88 4.53 62.95
N GLU A 217 -66.34 5.78 63.00
CA GLU A 217 -66.49 6.52 64.27
C GLU A 217 -67.70 6.08 65.12
N HIS A 218 -68.48 5.10 64.63
CA HIS A 218 -69.38 4.29 65.44
C HIS A 218 -68.87 2.84 65.54
N ASP A 219 -68.66 2.42 66.79
CA ASP A 219 -68.44 1.06 67.32
C ASP A 219 -67.02 0.43 67.34
N SER A 220 -66.53 0.23 68.58
CA SER A 220 -65.54 -0.77 69.01
C SER A 220 -65.74 -1.01 70.52
N PRO A 221 -65.77 -2.25 71.06
CA PRO A 221 -64.55 -3.08 71.26
C PRO A 221 -64.72 -4.59 70.92
N PHE A 222 -63.69 -5.28 70.37
CA PHE A 222 -62.68 -6.14 71.05
C PHE A 222 -63.22 -7.50 71.58
N CYS A 223 -62.84 -8.68 71.04
CA CYS A 223 -61.61 -9.50 71.28
C CYS A 223 -61.70 -10.82 70.41
N GLY A 224 -60.72 -11.70 70.14
CA GLY A 224 -59.25 -11.77 70.34
C GLY A 224 -58.71 -13.22 70.53
N GLY A 225 -57.60 -13.61 69.86
CA GLY A 225 -56.94 -14.95 69.91
C GLY A 225 -57.42 -15.98 68.86
N GLU A 226 -56.65 -16.94 68.31
CA GLU A 226 -55.24 -17.37 68.51
C GLU A 226 -54.59 -17.88 67.18
N GLU A 227 -53.38 -18.47 67.27
CA GLU A 227 -52.39 -18.71 66.21
C GLU A 227 -52.66 -19.88 65.24
N GLY A 228 -51.95 -19.89 64.10
CA GLY A 228 -52.02 -20.98 63.11
C GLY A 228 -50.91 -20.99 62.05
N SER A 229 -49.73 -21.49 62.43
CA SER A 229 -48.59 -22.01 61.64
C SER A 229 -48.31 -21.52 60.20
N MET A 230 -47.04 -21.13 59.98
CA MET A 230 -46.43 -21.04 58.65
C MET A 230 -46.44 -22.40 57.92
N ASP A 231 -46.59 -22.38 56.59
CA ASP A 231 -45.94 -23.34 55.70
C ASP A 231 -45.38 -22.60 54.47
N LYS A 232 -44.28 -23.11 53.90
CA LYS A 232 -43.50 -22.45 52.83
C LYS A 232 -43.36 -23.35 51.61
N THR A 233 -43.91 -22.91 50.48
CA THR A 233 -43.67 -23.56 49.18
C THR A 233 -43.81 -22.57 48.02
N GLY A 234 -42.88 -22.57 47.06
CA GLY A 234 -43.06 -21.88 45.77
C GLY A 234 -41.92 -20.94 45.33
N GLU A 235 -40.89 -21.53 44.72
CA GLU A 235 -39.84 -20.91 43.91
C GLU A 235 -40.37 -20.09 42.69
N PRO A 236 -39.55 -19.28 41.95
CA PRO A 236 -38.10 -19.45 41.77
C PRO A 236 -37.19 -18.22 41.80
N SER A 237 -35.90 -18.51 42.02
CA SER A 237 -34.77 -17.63 41.73
C SER A 237 -34.61 -17.40 40.22
N VAL A 238 -34.63 -16.14 39.79
CA VAL A 238 -34.19 -15.77 38.44
C VAL A 238 -32.66 -15.77 38.44
N ARG A 239 -32.07 -16.83 37.87
CA ARG A 239 -30.64 -16.84 37.52
C ARG A 239 -30.35 -15.66 36.59
N GLU A 240 -29.42 -14.80 36.98
CA GLU A 240 -28.73 -13.94 36.02
C GLU A 240 -28.11 -14.83 34.93
N ARG A 241 -28.40 -14.50 33.67
CA ARG A 241 -27.68 -15.12 32.55
C ARG A 241 -26.28 -14.50 32.51
N PRO A 242 -25.20 -15.28 32.40
CA PRO A 242 -23.89 -14.69 32.12
C PRO A 242 -23.98 -13.94 30.80
N VAL A 243 -23.51 -12.69 30.80
CA VAL A 243 -23.33 -11.90 29.58
C VAL A 243 -22.34 -12.64 28.69
N THR A 244 -22.84 -13.27 27.62
CA THR A 244 -21.99 -13.86 26.59
C THR A 244 -21.32 -12.71 25.84
N GLN A 245 -20.05 -12.44 26.14
CA GLN A 245 -19.27 -11.48 25.36
C GLN A 245 -19.30 -11.90 23.88
N PRO A 246 -19.52 -10.96 22.94
CA PRO A 246 -19.40 -11.28 21.52
C PRO A 246 -17.97 -11.73 21.24
N ARG A 247 -17.84 -12.93 20.66
CA ARG A 247 -16.56 -13.54 20.29
C ARG A 247 -15.78 -12.55 19.40
N PRO A 248 -14.50 -12.26 19.69
CA PRO A 248 -13.72 -11.37 18.84
C PRO A 248 -13.61 -11.94 17.41
N PRO A 249 -13.61 -11.10 16.37
CA PRO A 249 -13.51 -11.56 14.99
C PRO A 249 -12.20 -12.33 14.79
N ALA A 250 -12.27 -13.45 14.09
CA ALA A 250 -11.11 -14.29 13.86
C ALA A 250 -10.06 -13.53 13.03
N SER A 251 -8.83 -13.45 13.56
CA SER A 251 -7.71 -12.82 12.85
C SER A 251 -7.52 -13.44 11.46
N PRO A 252 -7.21 -12.64 10.42
CA PRO A 252 -7.00 -13.16 9.08
C PRO A 252 -5.94 -14.27 9.06
N ARG A 253 -6.24 -15.40 8.41
CA ARG A 253 -5.26 -16.48 8.23
C ARG A 253 -4.02 -15.94 7.52
N ARG A 254 -2.89 -15.96 8.22
CA ARG A 254 -1.56 -15.68 7.65
C ARG A 254 -1.35 -16.60 6.43
N PRO A 255 -0.99 -16.09 5.24
CA PRO A 255 -0.74 -16.94 4.09
C PRO A 255 0.43 -17.89 4.40
N GLY A 256 0.22 -19.18 4.09
CA GLY A 256 1.15 -20.25 4.43
C GLY A 256 2.51 -20.04 3.76
N ARG A 257 3.58 -20.22 4.55
CA ARG A 257 4.96 -20.23 4.05
C ARG A 257 5.12 -21.40 3.08
N GLN A 258 5.20 -21.14 1.78
CA GLN A 258 5.49 -22.19 0.80
C GLN A 258 6.89 -22.75 1.05
N ASN A 259 6.97 -24.06 1.28
CA ASN A 259 8.25 -24.73 1.49
C ASN A 259 9.06 -24.71 0.19
N ARG A 260 10.25 -24.11 0.26
CA ARG A 260 11.27 -24.14 -0.79
C ARG A 260 11.75 -25.58 -0.96
N VAL A 261 11.18 -26.30 -1.92
CA VAL A 261 11.70 -27.60 -2.35
C VAL A 261 13.11 -27.39 -2.88
N GLN A 262 14.11 -27.93 -2.20
CA GLN A 262 15.49 -27.91 -2.68
C GLN A 262 15.61 -28.94 -3.80
N SER A 263 15.80 -28.47 -5.03
CA SER A 263 16.14 -29.34 -6.15
C SER A 263 17.59 -29.79 -6.00
N VAL A 264 17.79 -30.98 -5.42
CA VAL A 264 19.07 -31.68 -5.46
C VAL A 264 19.27 -32.15 -6.90
N LYS A 265 20.13 -31.45 -7.65
CA LYS A 265 20.61 -31.96 -8.94
C LYS A 265 21.54 -33.13 -8.65
N ALA A 266 21.07 -34.34 -8.95
CA ALA A 266 21.91 -35.53 -8.97
C ALA A 266 22.98 -35.39 -10.06
N ASN A 267 24.20 -35.78 -9.71
CA ASN A 267 25.33 -35.90 -10.61
C ASN A 267 25.12 -37.13 -11.51
N VAL A 268 25.49 -37.04 -12.80
CA VAL A 268 25.46 -38.15 -13.78
C VAL A 268 26.79 -38.05 -14.57
N PRO A 269 27.49 -39.18 -14.81
CA PRO A 269 28.93 -39.19 -15.08
C PRO A 269 29.33 -38.77 -16.50
#